data_AF-A0A7C3DAS6-F1
#
_entry.id   AF-A0A7C3DAS6-F1
#
_cell.length_a   1.000
_cell.length_b   1.000
_cell.length_c   1.000
_cell.angle_alpha   90.00
_cell.angle_beta   90.00
_cell.angle_gamma   90.00
#
_symmetry.space_group_name_H-M   'P 1'
#
loop_
_entity.id
_entity.type
_entity.pdbx_description
1 polymer ?
#
loop_
_entity_poly.entity_id
_entity_poly.type
_entity_poly.pdbx_seq_one_letter_code
_entity_poly.pdbx_strand_id
1 'polypeptide(L)' 'MADIGKINRLRVKSENAYGFVLDGESLGEVFLSNKQAKRDVRVNSLVDVFIYIDSNEKLV' A
#
# COMPACT_ATOMS: atom_id res chain seq x y z
N MET A 1 2.49 -13.14 -3.03
CA MET A 1 3.61 -12.37 -3.57
C MET A 1 3.02 -11.14 -4.21
N ALA A 2 3.40 -9.95 -3.75
CA ALA A 2 2.95 -8.71 -4.39
C ALA A 2 3.72 -8.49 -5.71
N ASP A 3 3.00 -8.15 -6.76
CA ASP A 3 3.52 -7.94 -8.12
C ASP A 3 3.42 -6.47 -8.53
N ILE A 4 4.53 -5.93 -9.06
CA ILE A 4 4.56 -4.58 -9.64
C ILE A 4 3.76 -4.58 -10.96
N GLY A 5 3.01 -3.50 -11.21
CA GLY A 5 2.18 -3.33 -12.41
C GLY A 5 0.87 -4.11 -12.37
N LYS A 6 0.46 -4.60 -11.19
CA LYS A 6 -0.81 -5.31 -10.97
C LYS A 6 -1.53 -4.78 -9.74
N ILE A 7 -2.82 -5.14 -9.64
CA ILE A 7 -3.59 -4.97 -8.41
C ILE A 7 -3.21 -6.09 -7.44
N ASN A 8 -2.84 -5.71 -6.23
CA ASN A 8 -2.44 -6.58 -5.14
C ASN A 8 -3.37 -6.37 -3.96
N ARG A 9 -3.71 -7.46 -3.27
CA ARG A 9 -4.49 -7.42 -2.04
C ARG A 9 -3.54 -7.47 -0.85
N LEU A 10 -3.28 -6.32 -0.23
CA LEU A 10 -2.31 -6.19 0.86
C LEU A 10 -3.00 -5.90 2.20
N ARG A 11 -2.37 -6.33 3.30
CA ARG A 11 -2.85 -6.05 4.66
C ARG A 11 -2.27 -4.75 5.18
N VAL A 12 -3.12 -3.92 5.79
CA VAL A 12 -2.68 -2.72 6.53
C VAL A 12 -1.99 -3.14 7.83
N LYS A 13 -0.70 -2.84 7.97
CA LYS A 13 0.08 -3.09 9.20
C LYS A 13 -0.09 -1.97 10.21
N SER A 14 -0.11 -0.72 9.76
CA SER A 14 -0.23 0.46 10.62
C SER A 14 -0.82 1.64 9.85
N GLU A 15 -1.26 2.65 10.60
CA GLU A 15 -1.75 3.93 10.08
C GLU A 15 -1.09 5.09 10.83
N ASN A 16 -0.93 6.22 10.16
CA ASN A 16 -0.47 7.47 10.74
C ASN A 16 -1.22 8.66 10.13
N ALA A 17 -0.87 9.88 10.53
CA ALA A 17 -1.53 11.10 10.05
C ALA A 17 -1.44 11.30 8.52
N TYR A 18 -0.53 10.63 7.84
CA TYR A 18 -0.24 10.80 6.41
C TYR A 18 -0.75 9.65 5.54
N GLY A 19 -1.02 8.47 6.11
CA GLY A 19 -1.45 7.30 5.35
C GLY A 19 -1.35 5.98 6.10
N PHE A 20 -1.28 4.91 5.32
CA PHE A 20 -1.28 3.53 5.78
C PHE A 20 -0.02 2.83 5.29
N VAL A 21 0.57 2.01 6.15
CA VAL A 21 1.66 1.10 5.78
C VAL A 21 1.06 -0.27 5.52
N LEU A 22 1.31 -0.80 4.33
CA LEU A 22 0.84 -2.10 3.87
C LEU A 22 1.97 -3.12 3.90
N ASP A 23 1.63 -4.36 4.19
CA ASP A 23 2.54 -5.50 4.04
C ASP A 23 2.63 -5.87 2.55
N GLY A 24 3.71 -5.44 1.88
CA GLY A 24 4.02 -5.75 0.49
C GLY A 24 4.77 -7.08 0.31
N GLU A 25 4.83 -7.92 1.33
CA GLU A 25 5.52 -9.21 1.31
C GLU A 25 6.98 -9.07 0.84
N SER A 26 7.33 -9.65 -0.31
CA SER A 26 8.67 -9.58 -0.92
C SER A 26 9.08 -8.18 -1.36
N LEU A 27 8.13 -7.26 -1.52
CA LEU A 27 8.40 -5.85 -1.84
C LEU A 27 8.69 -5.01 -0.58
N GLY A 28 8.59 -5.59 0.61
CA GLY A 28 8.76 -4.89 1.88
C GLY A 28 7.51 -4.09 2.26
N GLU A 29 7.70 -2.91 2.85
CA GLU A 29 6.58 -2.06 3.26
C GLU A 29 6.17 -1.11 2.13
N VAL A 30 4.87 -1.08 1.82
CA VAL A 30 4.29 -0.19 0.79
C VAL A 30 3.48 0.91 1.46
N PHE A 31 3.64 2.14 1.02
CA PHE A 31 2.97 3.29 1.62
C PHE A 31 1.76 3.75 0.80
N LEU A 32 0.58 3.69 1.39
CA LEU A 32 -0.66 4.19 0.79
C LEU A 32 -1.04 5.53 1.43
N SER A 33 -0.98 6.61 0.66
CA SER A 33 -1.32 7.94 1.17
C SER A 33 -2.83 8.10 1.46
N ASN A 34 -3.17 8.97 2.42
CA ASN A 34 -4.57 9.30 2.74
C ASN A 34 -5.36 9.86 1.54
N LYS A 35 -4.69 10.43 0.54
CA LYS A 35 -5.33 10.95 -0.68
C LYS A 35 -5.78 9.84 -1.64
N GLN A 36 -5.07 8.71 -1.61
CA GLN A 36 -5.34 7.55 -2.48
C GLN A 36 -6.20 6.49 -1.79
N ALA A 37 -6.17 6.44 -0.45
CA ALA A 37 -6.99 5.54 0.32
C ALA A 37 -8.49 5.85 0.15
N LYS A 38 -9.29 4.80 -0.05
CA LYS A 38 -10.77 4.91 0.02
C LYS A 38 -11.19 5.21 1.47
N ARG A 39 -12.40 5.74 1.65
CA ARG A 39 -12.98 5.92 2.99
C ARG A 39 -13.04 4.54 3.68
N ASP A 40 -12.70 4.53 4.97
CA ASP A 40 -12.75 3.38 5.89
C ASP A 40 -11.62 2.32 5.80
N VAL A 41 -10.41 2.71 5.41
CA VAL A 41 -9.22 1.88 5.70
C VAL A 41 -8.91 1.92 7.21
N ARG A 42 -8.60 0.75 7.78
CA ARG A 42 -8.18 0.55 9.18
C ARG A 42 -7.04 -0.45 9.25
N VAL A 43 -6.25 -0.40 10.32
CA VAL A 43 -5.27 -1.45 10.64
C VAL A 43 -5.91 -2.85 10.58
N ASN A 44 -5.17 -3.83 10.04
CA ASN A 44 -5.59 -5.21 9.74
C ASN A 44 -6.59 -5.38 8.58
N SER A 45 -7.06 -4.31 7.95
CA SER A 45 -7.89 -4.42 6.74
C SER A 45 -7.08 -4.96 5.55
N LEU A 46 -7.76 -5.64 4.63
CA LEU A 46 -7.20 -5.97 3.32
C LEU A 46 -7.68 -4.92 2.31
N VAL A 47 -6.73 -4.37 1.55
CA VAL A 47 -7.00 -3.35 0.53
C VAL A 47 -6.44 -3.79 -0.81
N ASP A 48 -7.20 -3.55 -1.87
CA ASP A 48 -6.76 -3.79 -3.24
C ASP A 48 -6.05 -2.52 -3.76
N VAL A 49 -4.74 -2.61 -3.99
CA VAL A 49 -3.86 -1.50 -4.40
C VAL A 49 -3.08 -1.84 -5.66
N PHE A 50 -2.89 -0.85 -6.54
CA PHE A 50 -2.05 -1.00 -7.73
C PHE A 50 -0.64 -0.49 -7.43
N ILE A 51 0.35 -1.38 -7.50
CA ILE A 51 1.75 -1.04 -7.15
C ILE A 51 2.51 -0.67 -8.42
N TYR A 52 3.24 0.45 -8.40
CA TYR A 52 4.13 0.84 -9.48
C TYR A 52 5.40 1.52 -8.96
N ILE A 53 6.44 1.54 -9.79
CA ILE A 53 7.70 2.23 -9.48
C ILE A 53 7.57 3.64 -10.02
N ASP A 54 7.69 4.66 -9.17
CA ASP A 54 7.81 6.03 -9.65
C ASP A 54 9.19 6.26 -10.27
N SER A 55 9.26 7.19 -11.21
CA SER A 55 10.45 7.74 -11.87
C SER A 55 11.60 8.18 -10.94
N ASN A 56 11.35 8.25 -9.63
CA ASN A 56 12.33 8.52 -8.57
C ASN A 56 12.74 7.27 -7.75
N GLU A 57 12.49 6.06 -8.26
CA GLU A 57 12.81 4.76 -7.65
C GLU A 57 12.15 4.48 -6.28
N LYS A 58 11.03 5.16 -5.97
CA LYS A 58 10.24 4.90 -4.75
C LYS A 58 8.99 4.06 -5.07
N LEU A 59 8.74 3.04 -4.26
CA LEU A 59 7.51 2.24 -4.30
C LEU A 59 6.33 3.05 -3.76
N VAL A 60 5.26 3.15 -4.55
CA VAL A 60 3.98 3.80 -4.20
C VAL A 60 2.82 2.85 -4.51
#